data_AF-A0AAX3G068-F1
#
_entry.id   AF-A0AAX3G068-F1
#
_cell.length_a   1.000
_cell.length_b   1.000
_cell.length_c   1.000
_cell.angle_alpha   90.00
_cell.angle_beta   90.00
_cell.angle_gamma   90.00
#
_symmetry.space_group_name_H-M   'P 1'
#
loop_
_entity.id
_entity.type
_entity.pdbx_description
1 polymer ?
#
loop_
_entity_poly.entity_id
_entity_poly.type
_entity_poly.pdbx_seq_one_letter_code
_entity_poly.pdbx_strand_id
1 'polypeptide(L)'
;MDDIYKILIAAVVGFALNPVTEKIKLSIAARDNKKKIKNKLSISKDILANAIRTLNTTCTLREAYINQNDHNHPVFLLPFIKTPNLHDDFEKCYLSLSKNQRNIIEIVIYGLAHATKLESKAEKFDESLKDVLNETKYTDIKEIKAAHDRYYKRIIACEKAMLYSLVTIRKNLELAINDKPQQNTDAENFASTSEELGITFNLSWWPYLHPEQKVSPTDITDVGRN
;
A
#
# COMPACT_ATOMS: atom_id res chain seq x y z
N MET A 1 -19.31 -11.33 -65.10
CA MET A 1 -19.87 -11.70 -63.78
C MET A 1 -21.22 -11.02 -63.64
N ASP A 2 -22.27 -11.82 -63.48
CA ASP A 2 -23.65 -11.39 -63.23
C ASP A 2 -23.71 -10.51 -61.96
N ASP A 3 -24.50 -9.44 -61.97
CA ASP A 3 -24.52 -8.45 -60.88
C ASP A 3 -25.03 -9.05 -59.56
N ILE A 4 -25.86 -10.09 -59.65
CA ILE A 4 -26.30 -10.91 -58.52
C ILE A 4 -25.11 -11.58 -57.82
N TYR A 5 -24.11 -12.05 -58.58
CA TYR A 5 -22.90 -12.67 -58.03
C TYR A 5 -22.02 -11.65 -57.31
N LYS A 6 -21.92 -10.41 -57.82
CA LYS A 6 -21.18 -9.33 -57.15
C LYS A 6 -21.84 -8.92 -55.83
N ILE A 7 -23.18 -8.87 -55.79
CA ILE A 7 -23.96 -8.57 -54.58
C ILE A 7 -23.78 -9.68 -53.53
N LEU A 8 -23.85 -10.95 -53.94
CA LEU A 8 -23.62 -12.09 -53.05
C LEU A 8 -22.19 -12.11 -52.48
N ILE A 9 -21.17 -11.84 -53.31
CA ILE A 9 -19.78 -11.75 -52.85
C ILE A 9 -19.62 -10.56 -51.89
N ALA A 10 -20.19 -9.39 -52.20
CA ALA A 10 -20.14 -8.23 -51.32
C ALA A 10 -20.85 -8.48 -49.97
N ALA A 11 -21.98 -9.18 -49.97
CA ALA A 11 -22.70 -9.56 -48.76
C ALA A 11 -21.89 -10.56 -47.91
N VAL A 12 -21.29 -11.59 -48.53
CA VAL A 12 -20.44 -12.58 -47.84
C VAL A 12 -19.18 -11.91 -47.27
N VAL A 13 -18.54 -11.03 -48.04
CA VAL A 13 -17.36 -10.26 -47.60
C VAL A 13 -17.73 -9.30 -46.47
N GLY A 14 -18.85 -8.58 -46.56
CA GLY A 14 -19.36 -7.72 -45.49
C GLY A 14 -19.69 -8.50 -44.21
N PHE A 15 -20.32 -9.68 -44.35
CA PHE A 15 -20.67 -10.55 -43.22
C PHE A 15 -19.44 -11.19 -42.57
N ALA A 16 -18.39 -11.48 -43.34
CA ALA A 16 -17.13 -12.01 -42.81
C ALA A 16 -16.23 -10.90 -42.21
N LEU A 17 -16.25 -9.69 -42.78
CA LEU A 17 -15.46 -8.56 -42.29
C LEU A 17 -16.04 -7.94 -41.02
N ASN A 18 -17.36 -7.96 -40.82
CA ASN A 18 -17.98 -7.34 -39.64
C ASN A 18 -17.53 -7.99 -38.31
N PRO A 19 -17.55 -9.33 -38.13
CA PRO A 19 -17.02 -10.00 -36.94
C PRO A 19 -15.52 -9.77 -36.73
N VAL A 20 -14.74 -9.70 -37.82
CA VAL A 20 -13.29 -9.45 -37.77
C VAL A 20 -13.03 -8.01 -37.32
N THR A 21 -13.78 -7.06 -37.86
CA THR A 21 -13.69 -5.63 -37.51
C THR A 21 -14.05 -5.42 -36.03
N GLU A 22 -15.11 -6.05 -35.54
CA GLU A 22 -15.49 -6.00 -34.13
C GLU A 22 -14.42 -6.64 -33.22
N LYS A 23 -13.84 -7.78 -33.60
CA LYS A 23 -12.71 -8.38 -32.87
C LYS A 23 -11.48 -7.46 -32.83
N ILE A 24 -11.17 -6.78 -33.94
CA ILE A 24 -10.05 -5.83 -34.00
C ILE A 24 -10.33 -4.62 -33.09
N LYS A 25 -11.53 -4.03 -33.15
CA LYS A 25 -11.93 -2.92 -32.26
C LYS A 25 -11.81 -3.30 -30.78
N LEU A 26 -12.33 -4.48 -30.40
CA LEU A 26 -12.21 -5.00 -29.03
C LEU A 26 -10.75 -5.18 -28.61
N SER A 27 -9.91 -5.68 -29.52
CA SER A 27 -8.47 -5.88 -29.26
C SER A 27 -7.73 -4.54 -29.07
N ILE A 28 -8.05 -3.52 -29.88
CA ILE A 28 -7.49 -2.17 -29.75
C ILE A 28 -7.95 -1.54 -28.43
N ALA A 29 -9.24 -1.60 -28.12
CA ALA A 29 -9.78 -1.07 -26.87
C ALA A 29 -9.14 -1.73 -25.63
N ALA A 30 -8.95 -3.05 -25.66
CA ALA A 30 -8.26 -3.78 -24.59
C ALA A 30 -6.79 -3.32 -24.43
N ARG A 31 -6.09 -3.08 -25.54
CA ARG A 31 -4.71 -2.57 -25.53
C ARG A 31 -4.62 -1.17 -24.92
N ASP A 32 -5.51 -0.28 -25.29
CA ASP A 32 -5.54 1.10 -24.78
C ASP A 32 -5.85 1.13 -23.28
N ASN A 33 -6.79 0.31 -22.83
CA ASN A 33 -7.09 0.14 -21.40
C ASN A 33 -5.90 -0.41 -20.63
N LYS A 34 -5.19 -1.42 -21.16
CA LYS A 34 -3.96 -1.94 -20.54
C LYS A 34 -2.88 -0.88 -20.41
N LYS A 35 -2.71 0.01 -21.40
CA LYS A 35 -1.75 1.13 -21.33
C LYS A 35 -2.13 2.14 -20.25
N LYS A 36 -3.42 2.52 -20.16
CA LYS A 36 -3.92 3.43 -19.11
C LYS A 36 -3.66 2.87 -17.71
N ILE A 37 -3.94 1.58 -17.50
CA ILE A 37 -3.67 0.88 -16.25
C ILE A 37 -2.19 0.93 -15.90
N LYS A 38 -1.29 0.58 -16.83
CA LYS A 38 0.16 0.61 -16.56
C LYS A 38 0.65 2.00 -16.13
N ASN A 39 0.17 3.05 -16.79
CA ASN A 39 0.50 4.43 -16.40
C ASN A 39 0.00 4.73 -14.99
N LYS A 40 -1.22 4.34 -14.65
CA LYS A 40 -1.78 4.56 -13.31
C LYS A 40 -1.01 3.80 -12.23
N LEU A 41 -0.70 2.51 -12.45
CA LEU A 41 0.14 1.73 -11.54
C LEU A 41 1.51 2.38 -11.31
N SER A 42 2.10 2.96 -12.37
CA SER A 42 3.37 3.68 -12.27
C SER A 42 3.26 4.94 -11.42
N ILE A 43 2.22 5.76 -11.66
CA ILE A 43 1.94 6.95 -10.84
C ILE A 43 1.70 6.56 -9.36
N SER A 44 0.93 5.51 -9.11
CA SER A 44 0.69 4.99 -7.75
C SER A 44 1.98 4.54 -7.08
N LYS A 45 2.88 3.88 -7.81
CA LYS A 45 4.20 3.46 -7.30
C LYS A 45 5.03 4.69 -6.86
N ASP A 46 4.99 5.77 -7.62
CA ASP A 46 5.74 6.99 -7.32
C ASP A 46 5.13 7.77 -6.14
N ILE A 47 3.80 7.82 -6.04
CA ILE A 47 3.09 8.36 -4.86
C ILE A 47 3.50 7.59 -3.60
N LEU A 48 3.52 6.26 -3.67
CA LEU A 48 3.92 5.42 -2.54
C LEU A 48 5.38 5.61 -2.16
N ALA A 49 6.30 5.77 -3.12
CA ALA A 49 7.70 6.04 -2.82
C ALA A 49 7.86 7.32 -1.97
N ASN A 50 7.12 8.38 -2.29
CA ASN A 50 7.10 9.59 -1.50
C ASN A 50 6.50 9.39 -0.10
N ALA A 51 5.37 8.70 0.00
CA ALA A 51 4.74 8.37 1.27
C ALA A 51 5.68 7.57 2.20
N ILE A 52 6.33 6.54 1.67
CA ILE A 52 7.31 5.71 2.38
C ILE A 52 8.46 6.57 2.93
N ARG A 53 9.01 7.47 2.12
CA ARG A 53 10.09 8.37 2.54
C ARG A 53 9.66 9.31 3.67
N THR A 54 8.49 9.94 3.55
CA THR A 54 7.94 10.83 4.58
C THR A 54 7.72 10.06 5.88
N LEU A 55 7.07 8.90 5.81
CA LEU A 55 6.81 8.04 6.95
C LEU A 55 8.11 7.58 7.63
N ASN A 56 9.11 7.17 6.86
CA ASN A 56 10.41 6.75 7.40
C ASN A 56 11.12 7.90 8.15
N THR A 57 11.03 9.12 7.62
CA THR A 57 11.59 10.32 8.25
C THR A 57 10.89 10.59 9.58
N THR A 58 9.56 10.58 9.60
CA THR A 58 8.77 10.80 10.82
C THR A 58 9.04 9.73 11.88
N CYS A 59 9.09 8.45 11.47
CA CYS A 59 9.50 7.35 12.35
C CYS A 59 10.86 7.65 12.99
N THR A 60 11.87 7.99 12.19
CA THR A 60 13.24 8.20 12.66
C THR A 60 13.31 9.37 13.66
N LEU A 61 12.62 10.48 13.38
CA LEU A 61 12.59 11.63 14.27
C LEU A 61 11.90 11.30 15.60
N ARG A 62 10.81 10.52 15.55
CA ARG A 62 10.11 10.10 16.76
C ARG A 62 10.92 9.08 17.57
N GLU A 63 11.63 8.15 16.93
CA GLU A 63 12.58 7.25 17.61
C GLU A 63 13.68 8.04 18.32
N ALA A 64 14.26 9.04 17.66
CA ALA A 64 15.28 9.87 18.26
C ALA A 64 14.75 10.59 19.52
N TYR A 65 13.54 11.14 19.47
CA TYR A 65 12.92 11.79 20.62
C TYR A 65 12.64 10.84 21.79
N ILE A 66 12.06 9.67 21.55
CA ILE A 66 11.79 8.68 22.62
C ILE A 66 13.09 8.28 23.35
N ASN A 67 14.20 8.27 22.64
CA ASN A 67 15.51 7.93 23.21
C ASN A 67 16.25 9.13 23.83
N GLN A 68 15.73 10.35 23.71
CA GLN A 68 16.31 11.53 24.35
C GLN A 68 15.90 11.63 25.82
N ASN A 69 16.84 12.04 26.66
CA ASN A 69 16.59 12.42 28.04
C ASN A 69 16.06 13.87 28.17
N ASP A 70 15.38 14.39 27.14
CA ASP A 70 14.73 15.70 27.17
C ASP A 70 13.33 15.59 27.80
N HIS A 71 12.85 16.70 28.37
CA HIS A 71 11.51 16.87 28.92
C HIS A 71 10.67 17.85 28.09
N ASN A 72 11.29 18.56 27.13
CA ASN A 72 10.57 19.38 26.17
C ASN A 72 9.75 18.48 25.24
N HIS A 73 8.48 18.83 25.06
CA HIS A 73 7.56 18.06 24.24
C HIS A 73 7.53 18.61 22.80
N PRO A 74 8.17 17.96 21.82
CA PRO A 74 7.94 18.27 20.42
C PRO A 74 6.55 17.77 20.02
N VAL A 75 5.83 18.60 19.28
CA VAL A 75 4.60 18.18 18.61
C VAL A 75 5.01 17.53 17.28
N PHE A 76 4.82 16.22 17.17
CA PHE A 76 4.99 15.54 15.89
C PHE A 76 3.71 15.66 15.08
N LEU A 77 3.83 16.15 13.85
CA LEU A 77 2.73 16.00 12.88
C LEU A 77 2.65 14.52 12.50
N LEU A 78 1.44 13.94 12.62
CA LEU A 78 1.17 12.66 12.02
C LEU A 78 1.43 12.75 10.50
N PRO A 79 2.14 11.77 9.91
CA PRO A 79 2.37 11.78 8.48
C PRO A 79 1.04 11.51 7.77
N PHE A 80 0.52 12.50 7.04
CA PHE A 80 -0.64 12.29 6.19
C PHE A 80 -0.22 11.44 4.99
N ILE A 81 -0.67 10.18 4.94
CA ILE A 81 -0.32 9.26 3.86
C ILE A 81 -1.48 9.20 2.89
N LYS A 82 -1.40 10.00 1.82
CA LYS A 82 -2.36 9.88 0.72
C LYS A 82 -2.15 8.55 -0.01
N THR A 83 -2.89 7.52 0.39
CA THR A 83 -2.91 6.24 -0.34
C THR A 83 -3.67 6.41 -1.66
N PRO A 84 -3.18 5.83 -2.77
CA PRO A 84 -3.89 5.90 -4.04
C PRO A 84 -5.19 5.08 -3.99
N ASN A 85 -6.32 5.64 -4.42
CA ASN A 85 -7.53 4.86 -4.66
C ASN A 85 -7.38 4.08 -5.98
N LEU A 86 -7.46 2.76 -5.87
CA LEU A 86 -7.28 1.82 -6.98
C LEU A 86 -8.55 0.99 -7.29
N HIS A 87 -9.54 0.98 -6.40
CA HIS A 87 -10.72 0.10 -6.50
C HIS A 87 -11.56 0.38 -7.75
N ASP A 88 -12.07 1.61 -7.88
CA ASP A 88 -13.05 1.98 -8.92
C ASP A 88 -12.50 1.90 -10.35
N ASP A 89 -11.19 2.06 -10.49
CA ASP A 89 -10.51 2.11 -11.78
C ASP A 89 -10.22 0.74 -12.36
N PHE A 90 -10.01 -0.26 -11.49
CA PHE A 90 -9.71 -1.62 -11.92
C PHE A 90 -10.96 -2.44 -12.21
N GLU A 91 -12.09 -2.20 -11.54
CA GLU A 91 -13.34 -2.91 -11.83
C GLU A 91 -13.74 -2.83 -13.31
N LYS A 92 -13.61 -1.63 -13.91
CA LYS A 92 -13.97 -1.39 -15.31
C LYS A 92 -13.00 -2.00 -16.33
N CYS A 93 -11.80 -2.36 -15.90
CA CYS A 93 -10.74 -2.89 -16.77
C CYS A 93 -10.28 -4.30 -16.38
N TYR A 94 -10.92 -4.94 -15.40
CA TYR A 94 -10.51 -6.21 -14.80
C TYR A 94 -10.33 -7.32 -15.84
N LEU A 95 -11.22 -7.39 -16.84
CA LEU A 95 -11.17 -8.39 -17.92
C LEU A 95 -9.99 -8.20 -18.88
N SER A 96 -9.40 -6.99 -18.95
CA SER A 96 -8.23 -6.70 -19.79
C SER A 96 -6.89 -7.08 -19.14
N LEU A 97 -6.92 -7.46 -17.85
CA LEU A 97 -5.76 -7.81 -17.06
C LEU A 97 -5.46 -9.31 -17.12
N SER A 98 -4.18 -9.67 -17.08
CA SER A 98 -3.77 -11.06 -16.89
C SER A 98 -4.24 -11.58 -15.53
N LYS A 99 -4.31 -12.90 -15.35
CA LYS A 99 -4.63 -13.50 -14.05
C LYS A 99 -3.63 -13.06 -12.97
N ASN A 100 -2.34 -13.00 -13.31
CA ASN A 100 -1.29 -12.57 -12.40
C ASN A 100 -1.48 -11.11 -11.98
N GLN A 101 -1.76 -10.22 -12.94
CA GLN A 101 -2.00 -8.81 -12.65
C GLN A 101 -3.19 -8.62 -11.70
N ARG A 102 -4.29 -9.36 -11.91
CA ARG A 102 -5.47 -9.32 -11.04
C ARG A 102 -5.15 -9.73 -9.61
N ASN A 103 -4.52 -10.89 -9.44
CA ASN A 103 -4.12 -11.38 -8.12
C ASN A 103 -3.23 -10.37 -7.37
N ILE A 104 -2.23 -9.80 -8.05
CA ILE A 104 -1.31 -8.85 -7.44
C ILE A 104 -2.02 -7.53 -7.10
N ILE A 105 -2.93 -7.06 -7.95
CA ILE A 105 -3.72 -5.85 -7.70
C ILE A 105 -4.65 -6.03 -6.49
N GLU A 106 -5.27 -7.21 -6.35
CA GLU A 106 -6.07 -7.53 -5.17
C GLU A 106 -5.23 -7.45 -3.88
N ILE A 107 -4.04 -8.05 -3.87
CA ILE A 107 -3.09 -7.95 -2.75
C ILE A 107 -2.73 -6.50 -2.44
N VAL A 108 -2.44 -5.70 -3.47
CA VAL A 108 -2.15 -4.26 -3.34
C VAL A 108 -3.31 -3.52 -2.69
N ILE A 109 -4.54 -3.76 -3.16
CA ILE A 109 -5.76 -3.12 -2.64
C ILE A 109 -5.96 -3.47 -1.15
N TYR A 110 -5.85 -4.75 -0.79
CA TYR A 110 -5.96 -5.17 0.60
C TYR A 110 -4.87 -4.57 1.49
N GLY A 111 -3.63 -4.52 0.98
CA GLY A 111 -2.52 -3.88 1.67
C GLY A 111 -2.75 -2.38 1.91
N LEU A 112 -3.30 -1.66 0.92
CA LEU A 112 -3.63 -0.24 1.07
C LEU A 112 -4.72 -0.01 2.12
N ALA A 113 -5.75 -0.86 2.11
CA ALA A 113 -6.80 -0.82 3.14
C ALA A 113 -6.24 -1.11 4.54
N HIS A 114 -5.27 -2.03 4.65
CA HIS A 114 -4.56 -2.29 5.91
C HIS A 114 -3.75 -1.08 6.38
N ALA A 115 -3.02 -0.41 5.49
CA ALA A 115 -2.28 0.81 5.81
C ALA A 115 -3.21 1.93 6.32
N THR A 116 -4.36 2.14 5.68
CA THR A 116 -5.36 3.13 6.14
C THR A 116 -5.96 2.78 7.51
N LYS A 117 -6.15 1.49 7.83
CA LYS A 117 -6.58 1.08 9.18
C LYS A 117 -5.54 1.40 10.24
N LEU A 118 -4.25 1.21 9.93
CA LEU A 118 -3.15 1.55 10.83
C LEU A 118 -3.00 3.06 11.01
N GLU A 119 -3.23 3.84 9.95
CA GLU A 119 -3.27 5.31 10.01
C GLU A 119 -4.37 5.77 10.98
N SER A 120 -5.61 5.28 10.82
CA SER A 120 -6.70 5.60 11.75
C SER A 120 -6.40 5.16 13.20
N LYS A 121 -5.69 4.05 13.40
CA LYS A 121 -5.25 3.62 14.74
C LYS A 121 -4.20 4.58 15.31
N ALA A 122 -3.27 5.07 14.50
CA ALA A 122 -2.28 6.07 14.87
C ALA A 122 -2.94 7.41 15.24
N GLU A 123 -3.94 7.84 14.47
CA GLU A 123 -4.75 9.04 14.77
C GLU A 123 -5.42 8.96 16.13
N LYS A 124 -6.07 7.84 16.46
CA LYS A 124 -6.70 7.64 17.78
C LYS A 124 -5.70 7.71 18.93
N PHE A 125 -4.47 7.21 18.72
CA PHE A 125 -3.41 7.32 19.73
C PHE A 125 -2.89 8.75 19.86
N ASP A 126 -2.85 9.51 18.78
CA ASP A 126 -2.48 10.94 18.79
C ASP A 126 -3.57 11.80 19.46
N GLU A 127 -4.84 11.52 19.21
CA GLU A 127 -5.96 12.14 19.94
C GLU A 127 -5.86 11.84 21.44
N SER A 128 -5.65 10.58 21.81
CA SER A 128 -5.44 10.20 23.21
C SER A 128 -4.23 10.88 23.84
N LEU A 129 -3.16 11.11 23.07
CA LEU A 129 -1.98 11.86 23.51
C LEU A 129 -2.30 13.33 23.72
N LYS A 130 -3.09 13.96 22.84
CA LYS A 130 -3.56 15.34 22.99
C LYS A 130 -4.45 15.49 24.21
N ASP A 131 -5.30 14.51 24.50
CA ASP A 131 -6.10 14.50 25.73
C ASP A 131 -5.20 14.46 26.97
N VAL A 132 -4.13 13.66 26.97
CA VAL A 132 -3.13 13.67 28.06
C VAL A 132 -2.44 15.02 28.20
N LEU A 133 -2.14 15.71 27.09
CA LEU A 133 -1.52 17.03 27.08
C LEU A 133 -2.45 18.14 27.57
N ASN A 134 -3.75 18.03 27.27
CA ASN A 134 -4.75 19.04 27.57
C ASN A 134 -5.47 18.80 28.92
N GLU A 135 -5.52 17.57 29.41
CA GLU A 135 -6.11 17.24 30.70
C GLU A 135 -5.10 17.42 31.85
N THR A 136 -5.50 18.17 32.88
CA THR A 136 -4.82 18.32 34.18
C THR A 136 -4.75 17.04 35.02
N LYS A 137 -4.90 15.86 34.39
CA LYS A 137 -5.03 14.55 35.05
C LYS A 137 -3.75 14.12 35.75
N TYR A 138 -2.62 14.62 35.28
CA TYR A 138 -1.30 14.35 35.83
C TYR A 138 -0.70 15.67 36.31
N THR A 139 -0.24 15.71 37.55
CA THR A 139 0.46 16.86 38.14
C THR A 139 1.97 16.62 38.23
N ASP A 140 2.42 15.37 38.09
CA ASP A 140 3.84 14.98 38.05
C ASP A 140 4.35 14.88 36.60
N ILE A 141 5.42 15.63 36.32
CA ILE A 141 6.14 15.65 35.04
C ILE A 141 6.62 14.24 34.64
N LYS A 142 6.96 13.38 35.60
CA LYS A 142 7.38 11.99 35.33
C LYS A 142 6.24 11.13 34.80
N GLU A 143 5.04 11.31 35.33
CA GLU A 143 3.85 10.58 34.89
C GLU A 143 3.40 11.04 33.49
N ILE A 144 3.47 12.35 33.23
CA ILE A 144 3.23 12.94 31.91
C ILE A 144 4.22 12.35 30.88
N LYS A 145 5.53 12.33 31.20
CA LYS A 145 6.54 11.74 30.31
C LYS A 145 6.29 10.24 30.06
N ALA A 146 5.97 9.48 31.10
CA ALA A 146 5.68 8.05 30.95
C ALA A 146 4.43 7.78 30.08
N ALA A 147 3.41 8.64 30.19
CA ALA A 147 2.23 8.60 29.32
C ALA A 147 2.59 8.95 27.87
N HIS A 148 3.36 10.02 27.65
CA HIS A 148 3.85 10.41 26.32
C HIS A 148 4.65 9.30 25.65
N ASP A 149 5.64 8.74 26.35
CA ASP A 149 6.47 7.66 25.82
C ASP A 149 5.62 6.45 25.43
N ARG A 150 4.60 6.12 26.23
CA ARG A 150 3.67 5.02 25.92
C ARG A 150 2.89 5.28 24.63
N TYR A 151 2.32 6.47 24.45
CA TYR A 151 1.57 6.78 23.24
C TYR A 151 2.48 6.91 22.02
N TYR A 152 3.63 7.60 22.13
CA TYR A 152 4.59 7.67 21.02
C TYR A 152 5.09 6.30 20.59
N LYS A 153 5.34 5.36 21.52
CA LYS A 153 5.69 3.97 21.21
C LYS A 153 4.55 3.20 20.53
N ARG A 154 3.29 3.56 20.74
CA ARG A 154 2.15 2.96 20.03
C ARG A 154 1.98 3.56 18.63
N ILE A 155 2.11 4.88 18.49
CA ILE A 155 2.01 5.56 17.19
C ILE A 155 3.14 5.07 16.29
N ILE A 156 4.37 4.99 16.80
CA ILE A 156 5.52 4.50 16.03
C ILE A 156 5.38 3.03 15.61
N ALA A 157 4.70 2.22 16.42
CA ALA A 157 4.40 0.84 16.06
C ALA A 157 3.43 0.77 14.88
N CYS A 158 2.40 1.62 14.86
CA CYS A 158 1.52 1.77 13.70
C CYS A 158 2.29 2.26 12.47
N GLU A 159 3.12 3.30 12.62
CA GLU A 159 3.90 3.86 11.51
C GLU A 159 4.84 2.86 10.89
N LYS A 160 5.52 2.05 11.69
CA LYS A 160 6.41 1.02 11.16
C LYS A 160 5.64 -0.12 10.50
N ALA A 161 4.51 -0.56 11.07
CA ALA A 161 3.63 -1.52 10.40
C ALA A 161 3.07 -0.99 9.06
N MET A 162 2.77 0.32 8.98
CA MET A 162 2.42 0.98 7.73
C MET A 162 3.59 0.95 6.75
N LEU A 163 4.79 1.28 7.21
CA LEU A 163 6.00 1.28 6.39
C LEU A 163 6.24 -0.10 5.77
N TYR A 164 6.13 -1.17 6.57
CA TYR A 164 6.18 -2.55 6.09
C TYR A 164 5.15 -2.81 4.98
N SER A 165 3.88 -2.48 5.23
CA SER A 165 2.80 -2.69 4.28
C SER A 165 3.04 -1.93 2.97
N LEU A 166 3.38 -0.64 3.04
CA LEU A 166 3.56 0.24 1.88
C LEU A 166 4.77 -0.17 1.03
N VAL A 167 5.86 -0.60 1.66
CA VAL A 167 7.05 -1.12 0.96
C VAL A 167 6.70 -2.38 0.16
N THR A 168 6.00 -3.32 0.77
CA THR A 168 5.54 -4.55 0.10
C THR A 168 4.57 -4.23 -1.04
N ILE A 169 3.63 -3.29 -0.83
CA ILE A 169 2.70 -2.82 -1.87
C ILE A 169 3.45 -2.22 -3.06
N ARG A 170 4.45 -1.36 -2.82
CA ARG A 170 5.27 -0.75 -3.87
C ARG A 170 5.94 -1.83 -4.74
N LYS A 171 6.45 -2.90 -4.11
CA LYS A 171 7.06 -4.02 -4.84
C LYS A 171 6.04 -4.79 -5.69
N ASN A 172 4.87 -5.05 -5.12
CA ASN A 172 3.78 -5.71 -5.85
C ASN A 172 3.28 -4.86 -7.04
N LEU A 173 3.22 -3.54 -6.92
CA LEU A 173 2.94 -2.67 -8.07
C LEU A 173 3.98 -2.82 -9.19
N GLU A 174 5.26 -2.92 -8.84
CA GLU A 174 6.32 -3.17 -9.83
C GLU A 174 6.14 -4.50 -10.57
N LEU A 175 5.75 -5.56 -9.85
CA LEU A 175 5.43 -6.85 -10.46
C LEU A 175 4.21 -6.75 -11.38
N ALA A 176 3.14 -6.06 -10.97
CA ALA A 176 1.94 -5.86 -11.77
C ALA A 176 2.18 -5.05 -13.06
N ILE A 177 3.01 -3.99 -13.00
CA ILE A 177 3.41 -3.18 -14.17
C ILE A 177 4.11 -4.05 -15.22
N ASN A 178 4.93 -4.99 -14.74
CA ASN A 178 5.75 -5.87 -15.56
C ASN A 178 5.10 -7.22 -15.89
N ASP A 179 3.87 -7.48 -15.41
CA ASP A 179 3.15 -8.74 -15.58
C ASP A 179 3.94 -9.96 -15.10
N LYS A 180 4.70 -9.78 -14.00
CA LYS A 180 5.51 -10.83 -13.37
C LYS A 180 4.75 -11.44 -12.19
N PRO A 181 4.83 -12.76 -11.98
CA PRO A 181 4.25 -13.38 -10.80
C PRO A 181 4.99 -12.93 -9.53
N GLN A 182 4.31 -12.99 -8.39
CA GLN A 182 4.97 -12.88 -7.09
C GLN A 182 5.81 -14.14 -6.86
N GLN A 183 7.11 -13.95 -6.73
CA GLN A 183 8.07 -15.04 -6.48
C GLN A 183 8.55 -15.06 -5.03
N ASN A 184 8.48 -13.91 -4.36
CA ASN A 184 9.00 -13.69 -3.02
C ASN A 184 7.85 -13.49 -2.02
N THR A 185 8.09 -13.92 -0.80
CA THR A 185 7.24 -13.60 0.36
C THR A 185 7.26 -12.09 0.64
N ASP A 186 6.26 -11.62 1.38
CA ASP A 186 6.19 -10.21 1.77
C ASP A 186 7.40 -9.78 2.62
N ALA A 187 7.95 -10.69 3.43
CA ALA A 187 9.16 -10.45 4.22
C ALA A 187 10.41 -10.25 3.34
N GLU A 188 10.58 -11.07 2.29
CA GLU A 188 11.69 -10.95 1.34
C GLU A 188 11.55 -9.70 0.46
N ASN A 189 10.33 -9.37 0.05
CA ASN A 189 10.02 -8.11 -0.63
C ASN A 189 10.35 -6.91 0.25
N PHE A 190 10.00 -6.98 1.54
CA PHE A 190 10.31 -5.95 2.49
C PHE A 190 11.83 -5.79 2.69
N ALA A 191 12.57 -6.87 2.90
CA ALA A 191 14.01 -6.83 3.13
C ALA A 191 14.75 -6.18 1.95
N SER A 192 14.51 -6.64 0.73
CA SER A 192 15.16 -6.09 -0.47
C SER A 192 14.75 -4.65 -0.78
N THR A 193 13.47 -4.31 -0.61
CA THR A 193 13.00 -2.95 -0.91
C THR A 193 13.39 -1.96 0.19
N SER A 194 13.51 -2.41 1.44
CA SER A 194 13.99 -1.58 2.55
C SER A 194 15.45 -1.20 2.37
N GLU A 195 16.29 -2.13 1.90
CA GLU A 195 17.68 -1.84 1.52
C GLU A 195 17.75 -0.78 0.40
N GLU A 196 16.96 -0.94 -0.67
CA GLU A 196 16.86 0.05 -1.77
C GLU A 196 16.50 1.45 -1.25
N LEU A 197 15.59 1.52 -0.27
CA LEU A 197 15.05 2.77 0.25
C LEU A 197 15.78 3.31 1.49
N GLY A 198 16.85 2.65 1.94
CA GLY A 198 17.61 3.02 3.14
C GLY A 198 16.77 2.96 4.42
N ILE A 199 15.80 2.06 4.49
CA ILE A 199 14.90 1.89 5.63
C ILE A 199 15.50 0.86 6.58
N THR A 200 15.74 1.26 7.83
CA THR A 200 16.20 0.36 8.88
C THR A 200 15.07 0.08 9.85
N PHE A 201 14.83 -1.21 10.14
CA PHE A 201 13.72 -1.65 10.95
C PHE A 201 14.23 -2.30 12.23
N ASN A 202 14.30 -1.53 13.32
CA ASN A 202 14.35 -2.12 14.67
C ASN A 202 13.01 -2.84 14.92
N LEU A 203 12.95 -3.95 15.66
CA LEU A 203 11.70 -4.65 16.01
C LEU A 203 11.25 -4.43 17.46
N SER A 204 11.98 -3.59 18.21
CA SER A 204 11.72 -3.31 19.63
C SER A 204 10.33 -2.75 19.95
N TRP A 205 9.62 -2.21 18.96
CA TRP A 205 8.28 -1.64 19.12
C TRP A 205 7.15 -2.61 18.78
N TRP A 206 7.45 -3.78 18.21
CA TRP A 206 6.46 -4.78 17.79
C TRP A 206 5.44 -5.15 18.90
N PRO A 207 5.87 -5.36 20.17
CA PRO A 207 4.96 -5.66 21.27
C PRO A 207 3.91 -4.57 21.54
N TYR A 208 4.14 -3.32 21.13
CA TYR A 208 3.17 -2.23 21.34
C TYR A 208 2.02 -2.26 20.33
N LEU A 209 2.16 -2.96 19.20
CA LEU A 209 1.07 -3.19 18.26
C LEU A 209 0.14 -4.31 18.73
N HIS A 210 0.72 -5.32 19.42
CA HIS A 210 0.06 -6.54 19.90
C HIS A 210 0.32 -6.78 21.41
N PRO A 211 -0.09 -5.87 22.30
CA PRO A 211 0.29 -5.92 23.72
C PRO A 211 -0.22 -7.17 24.46
N GLU A 212 -1.23 -7.85 23.94
CA GLU A 212 -1.81 -9.07 24.53
C GLU A 212 -1.16 -10.36 24.03
N GLN A 213 -0.32 -10.27 22.99
CA GLN A 213 0.30 -11.41 22.33
C GLN A 213 1.82 -11.30 22.54
N LYS A 214 2.36 -12.09 23.49
CA LYS A 214 3.81 -12.34 23.62
C LYS A 214 4.30 -13.17 22.42
N VAL A 215 4.23 -12.60 21.22
CA VAL A 215 4.52 -13.29 19.97
C VAL A 215 5.85 -12.76 19.45
N SER A 216 6.73 -13.68 19.07
CA SER A 216 8.04 -13.37 18.53
C SER A 216 7.86 -12.73 17.14
N PRO A 217 8.71 -11.77 16.71
CA PRO A 217 8.61 -11.14 15.38
C PRO A 217 8.68 -12.13 14.20
N THR A 218 9.11 -13.37 14.45
CA THR A 218 9.19 -14.47 13.50
C THR A 218 7.85 -15.16 13.21
N ASP A 219 6.82 -14.95 14.02
CA ASP A 219 5.61 -15.79 13.95
C ASP A 219 4.58 -15.30 12.90
N ILE A 220 4.92 -14.27 12.13
CA ILE A 220 4.05 -13.68 11.09
C ILE A 220 4.31 -14.31 9.72
N THR A 221 5.45 -14.99 9.53
CA THR A 221 5.71 -15.74 8.29
C THR A 221 4.90 -17.04 8.21
N ASP A 222 4.29 -17.48 9.30
CA ASP A 222 3.59 -18.79 9.38
C ASP A 222 2.07 -18.70 9.59
N VAL A 223 1.45 -17.53 9.41
CA VAL A 223 -0.02 -17.45 9.43
C VAL A 223 -0.57 -17.60 8.01
N GLY A 224 -0.58 -18.85 7.51
CA GLY A 224 -1.24 -19.19 6.26
C GLY A 224 -0.91 -20.52 5.58
N ARG A 225 -0.17 -21.45 6.23
CA ARG A 225 -0.02 -22.82 5.73
C ARG A 225 -0.56 -23.82 6.75
N ASN A 226 -1.88 -23.99 6.74
CA ASN A 226 -2.57 -25.23 7.10
C ASN A 226 -3.87 -25.28 6.28
#